data_AF-L9VLH6-F1
#
_entry.id   AF-L9VLH6-F1
#
_cell.length_a   1.000
_cell.length_b   1.000
_cell.length_c   1.000
_cell.angle_alpha   90.00
_cell.angle_beta   90.00
_cell.angle_gamma   90.00
#
_symmetry.space_group_name_H-M   'P 1'
#
loop_
_entity.id
_entity.type
_entity.pdbx_description
1 polymer ?
#
loop_
_entity_poly.entity_id
_entity_poly.type
_entity_poly.pdbx_seq_one_letter_code
_entity_poly.pdbx_strand_id
1 'polypeptide(L)'
;MTTADESIEPFELTVDRDAIDDLRTRLERARWPDQLPDAGWAYGTERETLRSLCAYWREEYDWSAFEERCNEFDQYTTVIDGQRIHCYHVRSPEPSATPLLLSHGWPGSVAEFFDVLGPLTDPAAHGGDPDDAFHVVAPSLPGFGFSGPTTEQGWDVPRMADAFATLMDRLGYDRFVAQGGDWGALITALLGANYPDRVDAIHTNMLFLTPSTLDEPMELLDERGRADYEATKAFRETGTGYHEIQATKPQTVAYGLTDSPVGLAGWLTEKFRAWSDCDGDLESSFDRDRLLDNLSIYWLTGTIGSSMRGYYCLLYTSL
;
A
#
# COMPACT_ATOMS: atom_id res chain seq x y z
N MET A 1 24.90 0.90 26.90
CA MET A 1 23.78 0.27 26.18
C MET A 1 22.52 0.87 26.74
N THR A 2 21.98 1.89 26.09
CA THR A 2 20.60 2.33 26.33
C THR A 2 19.70 1.20 25.83
N THR A 3 18.85 0.67 26.70
CA THR A 3 17.78 -0.25 26.29
C THR A 3 16.97 0.44 25.20
N ALA A 4 16.82 -0.20 24.04
CA ALA A 4 15.95 0.31 22.99
C ALA A 4 14.53 0.45 23.55
N ASP A 5 13.84 1.52 23.19
CA ASP A 5 12.44 1.70 23.58
C ASP A 5 11.57 0.71 22.80
N GLU A 6 10.90 -0.19 23.53
CA GLU A 6 10.02 -1.22 23.00
C GLU A 6 8.53 -0.88 23.22
N SER A 7 8.23 0.37 23.61
CA SER A 7 6.86 0.83 23.83
C SER A 7 5.98 0.69 22.59
N ILE A 8 4.71 0.36 22.83
CA ILE A 8 3.63 0.37 21.84
C ILE A 8 2.65 1.43 22.34
N GLU A 9 2.55 2.52 21.60
CA GLU A 9 1.76 3.68 21.98
C GLU A 9 0.48 3.72 21.14
N PRO A 10 -0.71 3.88 21.76
CA PRO A 10 -1.93 4.11 21.02
C PRO A 10 -1.79 5.29 20.05
N PHE A 11 -2.39 5.13 18.87
CA PHE A 11 -2.43 6.17 17.85
C PHE A 11 -3.89 6.51 17.55
N GLU A 12 -4.17 7.81 17.44
CA GLU A 12 -5.45 8.32 16.97
C GLU A 12 -5.13 9.25 15.80
N LEU A 13 -5.78 9.01 14.66
CA LEU A 13 -5.61 9.87 13.51
C LEU A 13 -6.29 11.21 13.78
N THR A 14 -5.53 12.29 13.69
CA THR A 14 -6.06 13.64 13.75
C THR A 14 -5.33 14.49 12.72
N VAL A 15 -6.08 15.11 11.83
CA VAL A 15 -5.56 16.03 10.83
C VAL A 15 -6.06 17.44 11.11
N ASP A 16 -5.12 18.38 11.14
CA ASP A 16 -5.44 19.79 11.27
C ASP A 16 -6.27 20.26 10.08
N ARG A 17 -7.36 20.99 10.38
CA ARG A 17 -8.23 21.59 9.36
C ARG A 17 -7.44 22.44 8.35
N ASP A 18 -6.38 23.10 8.79
CA ASP A 18 -5.50 23.91 7.93
C ASP A 18 -4.86 23.08 6.80
N ALA A 19 -4.55 21.79 7.03
CA ALA A 19 -4.01 20.90 6.00
C ALA A 19 -5.07 20.54 4.94
N ILE A 20 -6.34 20.38 5.35
CA ILE A 20 -7.47 20.17 4.44
C ILE A 20 -7.79 21.44 3.65
N ASP A 21 -7.73 22.60 4.28
CA ASP A 21 -7.96 23.89 3.62
C ASP A 21 -6.82 24.22 2.62
N ASP A 22 -5.56 23.85 2.92
CA ASP A 22 -4.44 23.92 1.99
C ASP A 22 -4.65 23.01 0.77
N LEU A 23 -5.04 21.74 0.99
CA LEU A 23 -5.39 20.80 -0.08
C LEU A 23 -6.44 21.40 -1.03
N ARG A 24 -7.56 21.86 -0.47
CA ARG A 24 -8.67 22.45 -1.25
C ARG A 24 -8.24 23.68 -2.03
N THR A 25 -7.42 24.55 -1.42
CA THR A 25 -6.88 25.75 -2.07
C THR A 25 -5.97 25.38 -3.26
N ARG A 26 -5.13 24.35 -3.12
CA ARG A 26 -4.25 23.88 -4.20
C ARG A 26 -5.01 23.23 -5.34
N LEU A 27 -6.05 22.45 -5.04
CA LEU A 27 -6.96 21.88 -6.04
C LEU A 27 -7.68 22.98 -6.84
N GLU A 28 -8.17 24.02 -6.16
CA GLU A 28 -8.81 25.17 -6.81
C GLU A 28 -7.87 25.93 -7.75
N ARG A 29 -6.61 26.10 -7.35
CA ARG A 29 -5.61 26.91 -8.09
C ARG A 29 -4.79 26.09 -9.09
N ALA A 30 -5.18 24.85 -9.34
CA ALA A 30 -4.44 23.94 -10.20
C ALA A 30 -4.26 24.50 -11.62
N ARG A 31 -3.02 24.48 -12.11
CA ARG A 31 -2.71 24.74 -13.52
C ARG A 31 -2.72 23.42 -14.29
N TRP A 32 -3.78 23.21 -15.08
CA TRP A 32 -3.98 22.00 -15.85
C TRP A 32 -3.10 21.94 -17.12
N PRO A 33 -2.46 20.79 -17.42
CA PRO A 33 -1.80 20.58 -18.71
C PRO A 33 -2.83 20.46 -19.84
N ASP A 34 -2.37 20.57 -21.08
CA ASP A 34 -3.14 20.14 -22.25
C ASP A 34 -3.19 18.61 -22.37
N GLN A 35 -4.06 18.10 -23.23
CA GLN A 35 -4.15 16.70 -23.57
C GLN A 35 -4.42 16.58 -25.07
N LEU A 36 -3.78 15.60 -25.72
CA LEU A 36 -4.05 15.29 -27.12
C LEU A 36 -5.52 14.86 -27.30
N PRO A 37 -6.23 15.39 -28.31
CA PRO A 37 -7.58 14.93 -28.64
C PRO A 37 -7.62 13.42 -28.87
N ASP A 38 -8.68 12.77 -28.39
CA ASP A 38 -8.97 11.34 -28.58
C ASP A 38 -7.91 10.36 -28.04
N ALA A 39 -6.94 10.82 -27.23
CA ALA A 39 -5.90 9.97 -26.65
C ALA A 39 -6.38 9.09 -25.48
N GLY A 40 -7.52 9.45 -24.86
CA GLY A 40 -8.04 8.75 -23.68
C GLY A 40 -6.95 8.55 -22.62
N TRP A 41 -6.74 7.29 -22.23
CA TRP A 41 -5.74 6.88 -21.23
C TRP A 41 -4.40 6.43 -21.82
N ALA A 42 -4.24 6.46 -23.14
CA ALA A 42 -3.04 5.90 -23.79
C ALA A 42 -1.73 6.63 -23.40
N TYR A 43 -1.83 7.86 -22.89
CA TYR A 43 -0.71 8.70 -22.46
C TYR A 43 -0.68 8.91 -20.93
N GLY A 44 -1.44 8.12 -20.17
CA GLY A 44 -1.60 8.25 -18.72
C GLY A 44 -3.00 8.70 -18.32
N THR A 45 -3.14 9.26 -17.11
CA THR A 45 -4.44 9.66 -16.56
C THR A 45 -5.19 10.63 -17.47
N GLU A 46 -6.41 10.25 -17.85
CA GLU A 46 -7.26 11.05 -18.73
C GLU A 46 -7.71 12.35 -18.02
N ARG A 47 -7.64 13.48 -18.73
CA ARG A 47 -7.75 14.81 -18.13
C ARG A 47 -9.11 15.07 -17.53
N GLU A 48 -10.20 14.77 -18.24
CA GLU A 48 -11.54 15.09 -17.76
C GLU A 48 -11.94 14.22 -16.57
N THR A 49 -11.50 12.96 -16.55
CA THR A 49 -11.64 12.06 -15.39
C THR A 49 -10.90 12.63 -14.19
N LEU A 50 -9.63 13.05 -14.35
CA LEU A 50 -8.86 13.65 -13.26
C LEU A 50 -9.47 14.97 -12.78
N ARG A 51 -9.99 15.81 -13.68
CA ARG A 51 -10.69 17.04 -13.32
C ARG A 51 -11.94 16.78 -12.51
N SER A 52 -12.73 15.78 -12.91
CA SER A 52 -13.92 15.35 -12.19
C SER A 52 -13.56 14.84 -10.79
N LEU A 53 -12.55 13.98 -10.68
CA LEU A 53 -12.08 13.47 -9.39
C LEU A 53 -11.56 14.60 -8.48
N CYS A 54 -10.73 15.51 -9.00
CA CYS A 54 -10.22 16.64 -8.23
C CYS A 54 -11.31 17.65 -7.82
N ALA A 55 -12.36 17.81 -8.64
CA ALA A 55 -13.51 18.63 -8.27
C ALA A 55 -14.26 18.01 -7.09
N TYR A 56 -14.55 16.70 -7.18
CA TYR A 56 -15.18 15.94 -6.11
C TYR A 56 -14.32 15.97 -4.83
N TRP A 57 -13.00 15.77 -4.94
CA TRP A 57 -12.06 15.83 -3.81
C TRP A 57 -12.08 17.18 -3.10
N ARG A 58 -12.25 18.27 -3.85
CA ARG A 58 -12.32 19.62 -3.28
C ARG A 58 -13.65 19.89 -2.60
N GLU A 59 -14.76 19.50 -3.22
CA GLU A 59 -16.09 20.01 -2.91
C GLU A 59 -16.96 19.05 -2.11
N GLU A 60 -16.81 17.74 -2.33
CA GLU A 60 -17.76 16.72 -1.88
C GLU A 60 -17.11 15.70 -0.93
N TYR A 61 -15.84 15.33 -1.18
CA TYR A 61 -15.13 14.37 -0.35
C TYR A 61 -15.00 14.84 1.11
N ASP A 62 -15.42 13.96 2.02
CA ASP A 62 -15.45 14.21 3.46
C ASP A 62 -14.29 13.48 4.16
N TRP A 63 -13.16 14.17 4.32
CA TRP A 63 -12.03 13.64 5.09
C TRP A 63 -12.41 13.30 6.53
N SER A 64 -13.33 14.05 7.16
CA SER A 64 -13.70 13.78 8.56
C SER A 64 -14.41 12.44 8.70
N ALA A 65 -15.25 12.06 7.72
CA ALA A 65 -15.86 10.73 7.69
C ALA A 65 -14.80 9.61 7.56
N PHE A 66 -13.79 9.80 6.71
CA PHE A 66 -12.69 8.83 6.60
C PHE A 66 -11.80 8.79 7.84
N GLU A 67 -11.55 9.93 8.48
CA GLU A 67 -10.80 10.03 9.74
C GLU A 67 -11.53 9.30 10.88
N GLU A 68 -12.85 9.49 10.99
CA GLU A 68 -13.70 8.74 11.94
C GLU A 68 -13.60 7.23 11.66
N ARG A 69 -13.75 6.80 10.41
CA ARG A 69 -13.63 5.39 10.00
C ARG A 69 -12.26 4.80 10.32
N CYS A 70 -11.18 5.55 10.09
CA CYS A 70 -9.83 5.13 10.50
C CYS A 70 -9.79 4.84 12.00
N ASN A 71 -10.39 5.71 12.82
CA ASN A 71 -10.36 5.62 14.28
C ASN A 71 -11.39 4.64 14.88
N GLU A 72 -12.22 3.98 14.08
CA GLU A 72 -13.07 2.86 14.53
C GLU A 72 -12.24 1.63 14.92
N PHE A 73 -11.02 1.52 14.41
CA PHE A 73 -10.11 0.42 14.66
C PHE A 73 -8.94 0.85 15.55
N ASP A 74 -8.53 -0.03 16.46
CA ASP A 74 -7.36 0.19 17.31
C ASP A 74 -6.09 0.31 16.45
N GLN A 75 -5.39 1.43 16.66
CA GLN A 75 -4.15 1.77 15.98
C GLN A 75 -3.04 1.99 17.00
N TYR A 76 -1.82 1.65 16.59
CA TYR A 76 -0.63 1.80 17.44
C TYR A 76 0.55 2.30 16.63
N THR A 77 1.46 2.96 17.33
CA THR A 77 2.80 3.23 16.81
C THR A 77 3.88 2.73 17.75
N THR A 78 5.00 2.32 17.17
CA THR A 78 6.19 1.87 17.89
C THR A 78 7.44 2.19 17.08
N VAL A 79 8.61 2.23 17.70
CA VAL A 79 9.89 2.45 17.00
C VAL A 79 10.65 1.14 16.87
N ILE A 80 10.82 0.65 15.65
CA ILE A 80 11.55 -0.58 15.34
C ILE A 80 12.72 -0.22 14.42
N ASP A 81 13.92 -0.60 14.84
CA ASP A 81 15.16 -0.35 14.10
C ASP A 81 15.32 1.12 13.64
N GLY A 82 15.01 2.06 14.55
CA GLY A 82 15.11 3.49 14.33
C GLY A 82 13.97 4.14 13.54
N GLN A 83 13.01 3.35 13.03
CA GLN A 83 11.85 3.85 12.27
C GLN A 83 10.56 3.74 13.08
N ARG A 84 9.73 4.78 13.01
CA ARG A 84 8.34 4.72 13.49
C ARG A 84 7.52 3.82 12.56
N ILE A 85 6.87 2.81 13.15
CA ILE A 85 5.96 1.90 12.48
C ILE A 85 4.57 2.13 13.06
N HIS A 86 3.62 2.45 12.19
CA HIS A 86 2.19 2.46 12.49
C HIS A 86 1.57 1.11 12.11
N CYS A 87 0.63 0.62 12.90
CA CYS A 87 -0.24 -0.48 12.50
C CYS A 87 -1.66 -0.35 13.05
N TYR A 88 -2.60 -0.91 12.31
CA TYR A 88 -3.87 -1.36 12.87
C TYR A 88 -3.66 -2.70 13.56
N HIS A 89 -4.28 -2.90 14.73
CA HIS A 89 -4.28 -4.17 15.43
C HIS A 89 -5.70 -4.49 15.92
N VAL A 90 -6.44 -5.21 15.08
CA VAL A 90 -7.86 -5.52 15.31
C VAL A 90 -7.98 -6.94 15.86
N ARG A 91 -8.33 -7.04 17.15
CA ARG A 91 -8.49 -8.32 17.83
C ARG A 91 -9.88 -8.90 17.54
N SER A 92 -9.93 -10.10 16.96
CA SER A 92 -11.12 -10.95 16.98
C SER A 92 -11.74 -11.12 18.38
N PRO A 93 -13.08 -11.18 18.50
CA PRO A 93 -13.75 -11.66 19.71
C PRO A 93 -13.47 -13.14 20.02
N GLU A 94 -13.05 -13.94 19.03
CA GLU A 94 -12.69 -15.35 19.20
C GLU A 94 -11.27 -15.47 19.77
N PRO A 95 -11.09 -16.02 20.99
CA PRO A 95 -9.78 -16.08 21.64
C PRO A 95 -8.75 -16.98 20.93
N SER A 96 -9.23 -17.93 20.12
CA SER A 96 -8.42 -18.86 19.33
C SER A 96 -8.12 -18.39 17.92
N ALA A 97 -8.53 -17.16 17.57
CA ALA A 97 -8.33 -16.60 16.24
C ALA A 97 -6.85 -16.60 15.84
N THR A 98 -6.59 -16.93 14.57
CA THR A 98 -5.21 -17.02 14.05
C THR A 98 -4.61 -15.62 13.89
N PRO A 99 -3.42 -15.32 14.42
CA PRO A 99 -2.76 -14.04 14.16
C PRO A 99 -2.39 -13.89 12.69
N LEU A 100 -2.78 -12.79 12.06
CA LEU A 100 -2.60 -12.52 10.63
C LEU A 100 -1.94 -11.16 10.44
N LEU A 101 -0.77 -11.15 9.80
CA LEU A 101 -0.09 -9.94 9.35
C LEU A 101 -0.50 -9.62 7.90
N LEU A 102 -1.13 -8.47 7.67
CA LEU A 102 -1.55 -7.97 6.34
C LEU A 102 -0.64 -6.83 5.88
N SER A 103 0.14 -7.06 4.83
CA SER A 103 1.05 -6.04 4.27
C SER A 103 0.55 -5.52 2.93
N HIS A 104 0.35 -4.20 2.83
CA HIS A 104 -0.04 -3.52 1.59
C HIS A 104 1.15 -3.32 0.63
N GLY A 105 0.88 -2.70 -0.51
CA GLY A 105 1.88 -2.35 -1.53
C GLY A 105 1.96 -0.88 -1.87
N TRP A 106 2.42 -0.57 -3.07
CA TRP A 106 2.44 0.75 -3.69
C TRP A 106 1.63 0.70 -4.99
N PRO A 107 0.78 1.70 -5.31
CA PRO A 107 0.51 2.93 -4.57
C PRO A 107 -0.61 2.77 -3.51
N GLY A 108 -0.59 1.65 -2.81
CA GLY A 108 -1.58 1.25 -1.83
C GLY A 108 -1.33 1.78 -0.42
N SER A 109 -2.23 1.44 0.49
CA SER A 109 -2.13 1.75 1.92
C SER A 109 -2.99 0.81 2.75
N VAL A 110 -2.90 0.93 4.07
CA VAL A 110 -3.75 0.20 5.03
C VAL A 110 -5.27 0.41 4.80
N ALA A 111 -5.68 1.47 4.11
CA ALA A 111 -7.09 1.70 3.75
C ALA A 111 -7.68 0.59 2.87
N GLU A 112 -6.84 -0.11 2.10
CA GLU A 112 -7.27 -1.25 1.25
C GLU A 112 -7.92 -2.37 2.07
N PHE A 113 -7.61 -2.46 3.36
CA PHE A 113 -8.03 -3.58 4.20
C PHE A 113 -9.32 -3.33 4.97
N PHE A 114 -9.83 -2.09 5.02
CA PHE A 114 -10.90 -1.72 5.98
C PHE A 114 -12.17 -2.55 5.80
N ASP A 115 -12.51 -2.92 4.57
CA ASP A 115 -13.70 -3.75 4.30
C ASP A 115 -13.52 -5.22 4.69
N VAL A 116 -12.27 -5.69 4.80
CA VAL A 116 -11.98 -7.08 5.17
C VAL A 116 -11.63 -7.22 6.66
N LEU A 117 -11.32 -6.14 7.37
CA LEU A 117 -11.03 -6.19 8.81
C LEU A 117 -12.19 -6.82 9.59
N GLY A 118 -13.43 -6.37 9.39
CA GLY A 118 -14.62 -6.92 10.05
C GLY A 118 -14.82 -8.42 9.76
N PRO A 119 -15.00 -8.82 8.48
CA PRO A 119 -15.18 -10.23 8.12
C PRO A 119 -14.04 -11.17 8.54
N LEU A 120 -12.78 -10.71 8.53
CA LEU A 120 -11.65 -11.53 8.98
C LEU A 120 -11.61 -11.67 10.50
N THR A 121 -12.00 -10.63 11.24
CA THR A 121 -11.88 -10.64 12.71
C THR A 121 -13.12 -11.19 13.39
N ASP A 122 -14.32 -10.92 12.89
CA ASP A 122 -15.60 -11.41 13.42
C ASP A 122 -16.42 -12.09 12.31
N PRO A 123 -15.95 -13.23 11.77
CA PRO A 123 -16.67 -13.92 10.70
C PRO A 123 -18.11 -14.28 11.10
N ALA A 124 -18.37 -14.56 12.38
CA ALA A 124 -19.70 -14.89 12.88
C ALA A 124 -20.73 -13.76 12.64
N ALA A 125 -20.35 -12.51 12.92
CA ALA A 125 -21.19 -11.34 12.64
C ALA A 125 -21.39 -11.08 11.13
N HIS A 126 -20.51 -11.63 10.30
CA HIS A 126 -20.51 -11.46 8.84
C HIS A 126 -20.98 -12.72 8.07
N GLY A 127 -21.52 -13.74 8.77
CA GLY A 127 -22.11 -14.94 8.16
C GLY A 127 -21.12 -16.06 7.80
N GLY A 128 -19.88 -15.97 8.27
CA GLY A 128 -18.85 -17.01 8.20
C GLY A 128 -18.80 -17.91 9.45
N ASP A 129 -17.84 -18.83 9.47
CA ASP A 129 -17.57 -19.72 10.60
C ASP A 129 -16.69 -19.00 11.64
N PRO A 130 -17.07 -18.95 12.94
CA PRO A 130 -16.21 -18.44 14.01
C PRO A 130 -14.80 -19.07 14.05
N ASP A 131 -14.67 -20.33 13.64
CA ASP A 131 -13.38 -21.04 13.65
C ASP A 131 -12.39 -20.49 12.59
N ASP A 132 -12.88 -19.72 11.61
CA ASP A 132 -12.07 -19.07 10.55
C ASP A 132 -11.58 -17.66 10.96
N ALA A 133 -11.75 -17.25 12.22
CA ALA A 133 -11.41 -15.90 12.67
C ALA A 133 -9.90 -15.63 12.75
N PHE A 134 -9.53 -14.36 12.52
CA PHE A 134 -8.16 -13.86 12.63
C PHE A 134 -8.04 -12.71 13.64
N HIS A 135 -6.92 -12.66 14.37
CA HIS A 135 -6.47 -11.38 14.93
C HIS A 135 -5.62 -10.67 13.87
N VAL A 136 -6.04 -9.51 13.38
CA VAL A 136 -5.39 -8.85 12.24
C VAL A 136 -4.43 -7.77 12.72
N VAL A 137 -3.21 -7.78 12.18
CA VAL A 137 -2.22 -6.69 12.28
C VAL A 137 -1.94 -6.18 10.87
N ALA A 138 -2.24 -4.92 10.59
CA ALA A 138 -2.01 -4.29 9.29
C ALA A 138 -1.10 -3.07 9.43
N PRO A 139 0.23 -3.23 9.27
CA PRO A 139 1.17 -2.12 9.35
C PRO A 139 1.13 -1.24 8.10
N SER A 140 1.31 0.07 8.30
CA SER A 140 1.75 0.95 7.21
C SER A 140 3.23 0.67 6.95
N LEU A 141 3.62 0.43 5.70
CA LEU A 141 5.02 0.15 5.37
C LEU A 141 5.96 1.32 5.79
N PRO A 142 7.23 1.05 6.17
CA PRO A 142 8.22 2.10 6.41
C PRO A 142 8.33 3.09 5.24
N GLY A 143 8.09 4.37 5.50
CA GLY A 143 8.06 5.40 4.45
C GLY A 143 6.66 5.69 3.88
N PHE A 144 5.63 4.97 4.31
CA PHE A 144 4.26 5.07 3.79
C PHE A 144 3.28 5.54 4.87
N GLY A 145 2.29 6.33 4.44
CA GLY A 145 1.14 6.73 5.24
C GLY A 145 1.52 7.11 6.68
N PHE A 146 0.82 6.51 7.64
CA PHE A 146 0.97 6.85 9.05
C PHE A 146 2.28 6.37 9.70
N SER A 147 3.05 5.46 9.08
CA SER A 147 4.44 5.18 9.52
C SER A 147 5.36 6.37 9.23
N GLY A 148 4.99 7.20 8.24
CA GLY A 148 5.68 8.43 7.90
C GLY A 148 7.02 8.20 7.18
N PRO A 149 7.74 9.29 6.84
CA PRO A 149 8.98 9.21 6.08
C PRO A 149 10.08 8.45 6.82
N THR A 150 10.84 7.64 6.08
CA THR A 150 12.08 7.07 6.60
C THR A 150 13.14 8.14 6.82
N THR A 151 13.93 8.01 7.89
CA THR A 151 15.01 8.97 8.23
C THR A 151 16.40 8.46 7.87
N GLU A 152 16.51 7.17 7.52
CA GLU A 152 17.75 6.50 7.16
C GLU A 152 17.61 5.75 5.82
N GLN A 153 18.75 5.44 5.20
CA GLN A 153 18.82 4.62 3.99
C GLN A 153 18.67 3.12 4.33
N GLY A 154 18.42 2.30 3.32
CA GLY A 154 18.44 0.84 3.46
C GLY A 154 17.15 0.23 4.01
N TRP A 155 16.02 0.95 3.98
CA TRP A 155 14.70 0.36 4.17
C TRP A 155 14.28 -0.40 2.91
N ASP A 156 14.88 -1.58 2.73
CA ASP A 156 14.57 -2.56 1.70
C ASP A 156 13.63 -3.66 2.22
N VAL A 157 13.28 -4.62 1.35
CA VAL A 157 12.32 -5.69 1.69
C VAL A 157 12.80 -6.56 2.86
N PRO A 158 14.08 -7.03 2.92
CA PRO A 158 14.59 -7.74 4.09
C PRO A 158 14.43 -6.96 5.40
N ARG A 159 14.83 -5.68 5.43
CA ARG A 159 14.73 -4.86 6.64
C ARG A 159 13.27 -4.64 7.07
N MET A 160 12.36 -4.48 6.11
CA MET A 160 10.91 -4.40 6.39
C MET A 160 10.37 -5.72 6.98
N ALA A 161 10.79 -6.87 6.46
CA ALA A 161 10.40 -8.18 6.99
C ALA A 161 10.89 -8.38 8.44
N ASP A 162 12.15 -8.02 8.73
CA ASP A 162 12.70 -8.08 10.09
C ASP A 162 11.95 -7.16 11.06
N ALA A 163 11.60 -5.96 10.60
CA ALA A 163 10.81 -5.02 11.38
C ALA A 163 9.40 -5.55 11.69
N PHE A 164 8.75 -6.21 10.72
CA PHE A 164 7.42 -6.77 10.94
C PHE A 164 7.43 -8.05 11.79
N ALA A 165 8.46 -8.89 11.69
CA ALA A 165 8.66 -9.98 12.63
C ALA A 165 8.81 -9.42 14.07
N THR A 166 9.61 -8.36 14.23
CA THR A 166 9.75 -7.68 15.53
C THR A 166 8.44 -7.07 16.02
N LEU A 167 7.63 -6.50 15.12
CA LEU A 167 6.30 -5.96 15.46
C LEU A 167 5.39 -7.06 16.02
N MET A 168 5.35 -8.22 15.37
CA MET A 168 4.54 -9.36 15.84
C MET A 168 5.00 -9.87 17.21
N ASP A 169 6.32 -9.90 17.49
CA ASP A 169 6.83 -10.24 18.84
C ASP A 169 6.35 -9.25 19.90
N ARG A 170 6.44 -7.95 19.61
CA ARG A 170 6.01 -6.90 20.54
C ARG A 170 4.52 -6.97 20.85
N LEU A 171 3.71 -7.38 19.87
CA LEU A 171 2.27 -7.61 20.03
C LEU A 171 1.93 -8.96 20.68
N GLY A 172 2.94 -9.77 21.02
CA GLY A 172 2.79 -11.04 21.73
C GLY A 172 2.39 -12.23 20.85
N TYR A 173 2.67 -12.16 19.54
CA TYR A 173 2.41 -13.25 18.60
C TYR A 173 3.70 -14.00 18.26
N ASP A 174 3.94 -15.09 19.00
CA ASP A 174 5.07 -15.99 18.74
C ASP A 174 4.94 -16.73 17.39
N ARG A 175 3.69 -16.98 16.96
CA ARG A 175 3.34 -17.63 15.69
C ARG A 175 2.22 -16.87 14.99
N PHE A 176 2.33 -16.71 13.67
CA PHE A 176 1.36 -15.98 12.85
C PHE A 176 1.38 -16.42 11.39
N VAL A 177 0.34 -16.06 10.65
CA VAL A 177 0.26 -16.17 9.19
C VAL A 177 0.58 -14.80 8.58
N ALA A 178 1.27 -14.79 7.44
CA ALA A 178 1.58 -13.56 6.72
C ALA A 178 0.86 -13.51 5.36
N GLN A 179 0.34 -12.34 5.02
CA GLN A 179 -0.34 -12.09 3.76
C GLN A 179 0.08 -10.77 3.13
N GLY A 180 0.27 -10.77 1.82
CA GLY A 180 0.44 -9.53 1.07
C GLY A 180 0.42 -9.68 -0.44
N GLY A 181 0.13 -8.56 -1.11
CA GLY A 181 0.31 -8.31 -2.54
C GLY A 181 1.42 -7.26 -2.77
N ASP A 182 1.90 -7.11 -4.00
CA ASP A 182 2.92 -6.11 -4.37
C ASP A 182 4.14 -6.10 -3.39
N TRP A 183 4.56 -4.99 -2.80
CA TRP A 183 5.63 -4.99 -1.79
C TRP A 183 5.36 -5.95 -0.63
N GLY A 184 4.10 -6.00 -0.18
CA GLY A 184 3.65 -6.93 0.86
C GLY A 184 3.86 -8.40 0.48
N ALA A 185 3.79 -8.77 -0.81
CA ALA A 185 4.08 -10.13 -1.25
C ALA A 185 5.57 -10.48 -1.10
N LEU A 186 6.46 -9.55 -1.44
CA LEU A 186 7.90 -9.73 -1.25
C LEU A 186 8.27 -9.84 0.24
N ILE A 187 7.67 -8.99 1.08
CA ILE A 187 7.83 -9.02 2.54
C ILE A 187 7.32 -10.35 3.10
N THR A 188 6.11 -10.77 2.68
CA THR A 188 5.49 -12.04 3.08
C THR A 188 6.35 -13.24 2.72
N ALA A 189 6.92 -13.27 1.51
CA ALA A 189 7.81 -14.34 1.08
C ALA A 189 9.09 -14.41 1.95
N LEU A 190 9.71 -13.26 2.26
CA LEU A 190 10.89 -13.22 3.13
C LEU A 190 10.58 -13.58 4.58
N LEU A 191 9.41 -13.19 5.09
CA LEU A 191 8.95 -13.62 6.41
C LEU A 191 8.87 -15.16 6.49
N GLY A 192 8.21 -15.79 5.51
CA GLY A 192 8.11 -17.25 5.44
C GLY A 192 9.46 -17.96 5.29
N ALA A 193 10.40 -17.36 4.56
CA ALA A 193 11.73 -17.93 4.34
C ALA A 193 12.67 -17.77 5.56
N ASN A 194 12.65 -16.61 6.21
CA ASN A 194 13.62 -16.24 7.25
C ASN A 194 13.15 -16.57 8.66
N TYR A 195 11.83 -16.69 8.88
CA TYR A 195 11.23 -16.93 10.19
C TYR A 195 10.32 -18.19 10.21
N PRO A 196 10.78 -19.36 9.73
CA PRO A 196 9.93 -20.55 9.60
C PRO A 196 9.42 -21.12 10.93
N ASP A 197 10.07 -20.80 12.05
CA ASP A 197 9.62 -21.20 13.39
C ASP A 197 8.47 -20.31 13.93
N ARG A 198 8.19 -19.20 13.23
CA ARG A 198 7.22 -18.16 13.64
C ARG A 198 6.12 -17.94 12.60
N VAL A 199 6.38 -18.19 11.33
CA VAL A 199 5.41 -18.01 10.24
C VAL A 199 4.79 -19.34 9.86
N ASP A 200 3.53 -19.54 10.25
CA ASP A 200 2.79 -20.81 10.06
C ASP A 200 2.42 -21.07 8.60
N ALA A 201 2.09 -20.00 7.88
CA ALA A 201 1.78 -20.03 6.47
C ALA A 201 2.00 -18.65 5.84
N ILE A 202 2.14 -18.66 4.52
CA ILE A 202 2.11 -17.45 3.69
C ILE A 202 0.95 -17.52 2.71
N HIS A 203 0.28 -16.39 2.49
CA HIS A 203 -0.71 -16.23 1.44
C HIS A 203 -0.34 -15.02 0.58
N THR A 204 -0.31 -15.17 -0.74
CA THR A 204 -0.02 -14.04 -1.63
C THR A 204 -1.02 -13.98 -2.78
N ASN A 205 -1.52 -12.78 -3.03
CA ASN A 205 -2.35 -12.46 -4.18
C ASN A 205 -1.53 -11.82 -5.33
N MET A 206 -0.20 -11.79 -5.22
CA MET A 206 0.70 -11.35 -6.29
C MET A 206 2.02 -12.11 -6.21
N LEU A 207 2.24 -13.04 -7.15
CA LEU A 207 3.44 -13.87 -7.15
C LEU A 207 4.53 -13.27 -8.05
N PHE A 208 5.67 -12.91 -7.45
CA PHE A 208 6.87 -12.53 -8.20
C PHE A 208 7.67 -13.78 -8.58
N LEU A 209 7.74 -14.05 -9.88
CA LEU A 209 8.52 -15.17 -10.41
C LEU A 209 9.89 -14.70 -10.87
N THR A 210 10.95 -15.39 -10.42
CA THR A 210 12.28 -15.25 -10.99
C THR A 210 12.33 -15.91 -12.38
N PRO A 211 13.17 -15.42 -13.30
CA PRO A 211 13.39 -16.08 -14.58
C PRO A 211 13.79 -17.55 -14.36
N SER A 212 13.10 -18.45 -15.06
CA SER A 212 13.38 -19.89 -14.97
C SER A 212 14.81 -20.20 -15.44
N THR A 213 15.47 -21.11 -14.73
CA THR A 213 16.77 -21.68 -15.11
C THR A 213 16.65 -22.97 -15.92
N LEU A 214 15.42 -23.41 -16.19
CA LEU A 214 15.14 -24.60 -16.99
C LEU A 214 15.45 -24.34 -18.46
N ASP A 215 15.84 -25.40 -19.18
CA ASP A 215 15.89 -25.38 -20.64
C ASP A 215 14.45 -25.30 -21.18
N GLU A 216 14.21 -24.36 -22.12
CA GLU A 216 12.93 -24.17 -22.82
C GLU A 216 11.69 -24.08 -21.89
N PRO A 217 11.68 -23.18 -20.89
CA PRO A 217 10.64 -23.13 -19.85
C PRO A 217 9.23 -22.84 -20.40
N MET A 218 9.15 -22.26 -21.61
CA MET A 218 7.89 -21.97 -22.29
C MET A 218 7.18 -23.23 -22.81
N GLU A 219 7.88 -24.36 -22.98
CA GLU A 219 7.26 -25.63 -23.38
C GLU A 219 6.48 -26.29 -22.23
N LEU A 220 6.76 -25.90 -20.99
CA LEU A 220 6.08 -26.40 -19.79
C LEU A 220 4.75 -25.68 -19.51
N LEU A 221 4.47 -24.60 -20.23
CA LEU A 221 3.27 -23.78 -20.03
C LEU A 221 2.13 -24.30 -20.90
N ASP A 222 0.95 -24.43 -20.29
CA ASP A 222 -0.29 -24.59 -21.03
C ASP A 222 -0.70 -23.25 -21.71
N GLU A 223 -1.86 -23.25 -22.36
CA GLU A 223 -2.37 -22.06 -23.06
C GLU A 223 -2.54 -20.85 -22.12
N ARG A 224 -3.04 -21.10 -20.90
CA ARG A 224 -3.23 -20.06 -19.89
C ARG A 224 -1.88 -19.51 -19.41
N GLY A 225 -0.94 -20.38 -19.08
CA GLY A 225 0.40 -19.98 -18.65
C GLY A 225 1.14 -19.16 -19.71
N ARG A 226 0.96 -19.50 -21.00
CA ARG A 226 1.50 -18.69 -22.11
C ARG A 226 0.82 -17.31 -22.21
N ALA A 227 -0.50 -17.24 -22.04
CA ALA A 227 -1.22 -15.98 -22.04
C ALA A 227 -0.77 -15.07 -20.87
N ASP A 228 -0.65 -15.62 -19.66
CA ASP A 228 -0.17 -14.89 -18.48
C ASP A 228 1.28 -14.39 -18.65
N TYR A 229 2.13 -15.21 -19.29
CA TYR A 229 3.51 -14.81 -19.62
C TYR A 229 3.56 -13.66 -20.61
N GLU A 230 2.81 -13.73 -21.73
CA GLU A 230 2.78 -12.65 -22.72
C GLU A 230 2.15 -11.37 -22.14
N ALA A 231 1.13 -11.48 -21.28
CA ALA A 231 0.56 -10.34 -20.57
C ALA A 231 1.59 -9.68 -19.63
N THR A 232 2.35 -10.48 -18.88
CA THR A 232 3.45 -9.99 -18.02
C THR A 232 4.54 -9.30 -18.83
N LYS A 233 4.89 -9.86 -20.00
CA LYS A 233 5.87 -9.26 -20.91
C LYS A 233 5.38 -7.93 -21.47
N ALA A 234 4.13 -7.87 -21.95
CA ALA A 234 3.52 -6.63 -22.44
C ALA A 234 3.50 -5.54 -21.35
N PHE A 235 3.13 -5.92 -20.11
CA PHE A 235 3.21 -5.00 -18.97
C PHE A 235 4.63 -4.46 -18.74
N ARG A 236 5.66 -5.31 -18.84
CA ARG A 236 7.06 -4.88 -18.65
C ARG A 236 7.54 -3.91 -19.73
N GLU A 237 7.00 -4.01 -20.95
CA GLU A 237 7.38 -3.16 -22.08
C GLU A 237 6.88 -1.71 -21.92
N THR A 238 5.68 -1.50 -21.37
CA THR A 238 5.04 -0.17 -21.34
C THR A 238 4.60 0.31 -19.96
N GLY A 239 4.46 -0.58 -18.98
CA GLY A 239 3.86 -0.30 -17.66
C GLY A 239 4.84 0.07 -16.55
N THR A 240 6.16 0.02 -16.81
CA THR A 240 7.22 0.13 -15.78
C THR A 240 7.84 1.52 -15.66
N GLY A 241 7.38 2.52 -16.41
CA GLY A 241 7.96 3.88 -16.37
C GLY A 241 7.96 4.52 -14.98
N TYR A 242 6.91 4.26 -14.18
CA TYR A 242 6.84 4.71 -12.77
C TYR A 242 7.95 4.06 -11.92
N HIS A 243 8.18 2.76 -12.10
CA HIS A 243 9.19 1.99 -11.38
C HIS A 243 10.58 2.53 -11.68
N GLU A 244 10.91 2.77 -12.95
CA GLU A 244 12.22 3.27 -13.37
C GLU A 244 12.57 4.63 -12.75
N ILE A 245 11.64 5.59 -12.76
CA ILE A 245 11.90 6.91 -12.17
C ILE A 245 11.98 6.85 -10.63
N GLN A 246 11.14 6.04 -9.99
CA GLN A 246 11.16 5.86 -8.54
C GLN A 246 12.42 5.12 -8.07
N ALA A 247 12.89 4.15 -8.85
CA ALA A 247 14.07 3.37 -8.52
C ALA A 247 15.38 4.12 -8.75
N THR A 248 15.39 5.20 -9.54
CA THR A 248 16.62 5.93 -9.86
C THR A 248 16.69 7.34 -9.26
N LYS A 249 15.58 8.08 -9.24
CA LYS A 249 15.52 9.49 -8.81
C LYS A 249 14.23 9.77 -8.00
N PRO A 250 13.94 9.01 -6.92
CA PRO A 250 12.70 9.15 -6.16
C PRO A 250 12.52 10.56 -5.59
N GLN A 251 13.60 11.17 -5.11
CA GLN A 251 13.56 12.53 -4.57
C GLN A 251 13.20 13.59 -5.63
N THR A 252 13.61 13.38 -6.90
CA THR A 252 13.35 14.33 -7.98
C THR A 252 11.88 14.34 -8.37
N VAL A 253 11.27 13.17 -8.57
CA VAL A 253 9.84 13.08 -8.90
C VAL A 253 8.95 13.50 -7.72
N ALA A 254 9.41 13.26 -6.49
CA ALA A 254 8.67 13.62 -5.27
C ALA A 254 8.33 15.12 -5.17
N TYR A 255 9.20 16.03 -5.60
CA TYR A 255 8.93 17.47 -5.46
C TYR A 255 7.62 17.89 -6.15
N GLY A 256 7.35 17.36 -7.35
CA GLY A 256 6.11 17.67 -8.07
C GLY A 256 4.89 17.02 -7.43
N LEU A 257 5.03 15.77 -6.96
CA LEU A 257 3.93 15.00 -6.38
C LEU A 257 3.57 15.43 -4.95
N THR A 258 4.53 15.93 -4.19
CA THR A 258 4.31 16.47 -2.84
C THR A 258 3.72 17.88 -2.88
N ASP A 259 4.07 18.71 -3.86
CA ASP A 259 3.55 20.08 -3.95
C ASP A 259 2.16 20.18 -4.61
N SER A 260 1.87 19.26 -5.54
CA SER A 260 0.65 19.31 -6.34
C SER A 260 -0.29 18.14 -6.04
N PRO A 261 -1.47 18.38 -5.42
CA PRO A 261 -2.45 17.31 -5.20
C PRO A 261 -3.03 16.78 -6.52
N VAL A 262 -3.14 17.62 -7.56
CA VAL A 262 -3.50 17.17 -8.91
C VAL A 262 -2.40 16.28 -9.51
N GLY A 263 -1.14 16.63 -9.31
CA GLY A 263 0.00 15.80 -9.71
C GLY A 263 0.00 14.43 -9.01
N LEU A 264 -0.22 14.42 -7.70
CA LEU A 264 -0.37 13.21 -6.90
C LEU A 264 -1.54 12.35 -7.39
N ALA A 265 -2.73 12.94 -7.51
CA ALA A 265 -3.93 12.23 -7.96
C ALA A 265 -3.73 11.64 -9.37
N GLY A 266 -3.14 12.40 -10.29
CA GLY A 266 -2.81 11.91 -11.62
C GLY A 266 -1.83 10.75 -11.61
N TRP A 267 -0.85 10.74 -10.69
CA TRP A 267 0.15 9.68 -10.57
C TRP A 267 -0.41 8.38 -10.02
N LEU A 268 -1.27 8.45 -9.00
CA LEU A 268 -1.80 7.27 -8.32
C LEU A 268 -3.03 6.71 -9.05
N THR A 269 -3.96 7.56 -9.51
CA THR A 269 -5.22 7.13 -10.16
C THR A 269 -4.98 6.26 -11.39
N GLU A 270 -3.91 6.54 -12.15
CA GLU A 270 -3.52 5.75 -13.31
C GLU A 270 -3.37 4.27 -12.96
N LYS A 271 -2.78 3.97 -11.79
CA LYS A 271 -2.51 2.61 -11.34
C LYS A 271 -3.78 1.89 -10.91
N PHE A 272 -4.67 2.58 -10.20
CA PHE A 272 -5.98 2.02 -9.85
C PHE A 272 -6.78 1.64 -11.09
N ARG A 273 -6.71 2.41 -12.18
CA ARG A 273 -7.34 2.01 -13.43
C ARG A 273 -6.60 0.87 -14.13
N ALA A 274 -5.28 0.96 -14.22
CA ALA A 274 -4.49 0.02 -15.00
C ALA A 274 -4.36 -1.37 -14.35
N TRP A 275 -4.45 -1.46 -13.02
CA TRP A 275 -4.15 -2.67 -12.25
C TRP A 275 -5.37 -3.25 -11.53
N SER A 276 -6.57 -2.81 -11.88
CA SER A 276 -7.81 -3.32 -11.28
C SER A 276 -8.80 -3.76 -12.33
N ASP A 277 -9.69 -4.65 -11.92
CA ASP A 277 -10.73 -5.26 -12.76
C ASP A 277 -11.88 -4.30 -13.00
N CYS A 278 -11.57 -3.19 -13.68
CA CYS A 278 -12.47 -2.08 -13.94
C CYS A 278 -12.89 -1.96 -15.41
N ASP A 279 -12.34 -2.80 -16.29
CA ASP A 279 -12.58 -2.76 -17.75
C ASP A 279 -12.43 -1.35 -18.37
N GLY A 280 -11.62 -0.49 -17.73
CA GLY A 280 -11.36 0.88 -18.13
C GLY A 280 -12.31 1.93 -17.55
N ASP A 281 -13.39 1.54 -16.86
CA ASP A 281 -14.28 2.39 -16.07
C ASP A 281 -13.93 2.29 -14.58
N LEU A 282 -13.12 3.23 -14.10
CA LEU A 282 -12.58 3.20 -12.73
C LEU A 282 -13.67 3.11 -11.65
N GLU A 283 -14.82 3.73 -11.88
CA GLU A 283 -15.93 3.78 -10.91
C GLU A 283 -16.66 2.43 -10.78
N SER A 284 -16.41 1.46 -11.67
CA SER A 284 -16.98 0.11 -11.55
C SER A 284 -16.31 -0.74 -10.46
N SER A 285 -15.05 -0.43 -10.11
CA SER A 285 -14.29 -1.16 -9.08
C SER A 285 -14.10 -0.33 -7.81
N PHE A 286 -14.02 0.99 -7.93
CA PHE A 286 -13.77 1.89 -6.80
C PHE A 286 -14.77 3.03 -6.81
N ASP A 287 -15.55 3.19 -5.74
CA ASP A 287 -16.18 4.47 -5.50
C ASP A 287 -15.12 5.57 -5.30
N ARG A 288 -15.51 6.81 -5.57
CA ARG A 288 -14.59 7.95 -5.53
C ARG A 288 -14.02 8.18 -4.14
N ASP A 289 -14.79 7.89 -3.09
CA ASP A 289 -14.34 8.07 -1.71
C ASP A 289 -13.20 7.11 -1.40
N ARG A 290 -13.30 5.81 -1.69
CA ARG A 290 -12.22 4.83 -1.49
C ARG A 290 -10.93 5.18 -2.21
N LEU A 291 -11.03 5.70 -3.43
CA LEU A 291 -9.85 6.17 -4.15
C LEU A 291 -9.23 7.38 -3.43
N LEU A 292 -10.06 8.32 -3.00
CA LEU A 292 -9.61 9.52 -2.31
C LEU A 292 -9.15 9.28 -0.87
N ASP A 293 -9.64 8.25 -0.18
CA ASP A 293 -9.15 7.77 1.10
C ASP A 293 -7.65 7.47 0.98
N ASN A 294 -7.29 6.63 0.00
CA ASN A 294 -5.89 6.27 -0.26
C ASN A 294 -5.05 7.48 -0.70
N LEU A 295 -5.53 8.27 -1.68
CA LEU A 295 -4.80 9.47 -2.14
C LEU A 295 -4.58 10.50 -1.03
N SER A 296 -5.58 10.68 -0.15
CA SER A 296 -5.52 11.63 0.96
C SER A 296 -4.54 11.18 2.03
N ILE A 297 -4.40 9.87 2.29
CA ILE A 297 -3.32 9.35 3.15
C ILE A 297 -1.95 9.82 2.63
N TYR A 298 -1.66 9.60 1.35
CA TYR A 298 -0.38 10.01 0.75
C TYR A 298 -0.16 11.53 0.83
N TRP A 299 -1.21 12.31 0.55
CA TRP A 299 -1.16 13.77 0.59
C TRP A 299 -0.89 14.30 2.00
N LEU A 300 -1.75 13.95 2.96
CA LEU A 300 -1.76 14.53 4.30
C LEU A 300 -0.57 14.07 5.15
N THR A 301 -0.02 12.90 4.86
CA THR A 301 1.22 12.42 5.50
C THR A 301 2.48 12.88 4.78
N GLY A 302 2.35 13.47 3.57
CA GLY A 302 3.48 13.89 2.76
C GLY A 302 4.40 12.73 2.33
N THR A 303 3.88 11.51 2.23
CA THR A 303 4.69 10.29 2.12
C THR A 303 4.92 9.80 0.69
N ILE A 304 4.41 10.48 -0.34
CA ILE A 304 4.63 10.04 -1.72
C ILE A 304 6.13 9.90 -2.03
N GLY A 305 6.97 10.87 -1.61
CA GLY A 305 8.41 10.80 -1.83
C GLY A 305 9.13 9.73 -1.02
N SER A 306 8.74 9.52 0.24
CA SER A 306 9.35 8.48 1.08
C SER A 306 8.95 7.07 0.66
N SER A 307 7.71 6.88 0.21
CA SER A 307 7.21 5.59 -0.29
C SER A 307 8.00 5.09 -1.50
N MET A 308 8.55 6.00 -2.30
CA MET A 308 9.32 5.68 -3.49
C MET A 308 10.76 5.24 -3.18
N ARG A 309 11.27 5.46 -1.96
CA ARG A 309 12.66 5.14 -1.61
C ARG A 309 12.93 3.63 -1.57
N GLY A 310 11.92 2.81 -1.31
CA GLY A 310 12.03 1.34 -1.38
C GLY A 310 12.43 0.86 -2.78
N TYR A 311 11.90 1.49 -3.84
CA TYR A 311 12.28 1.21 -5.22
C TYR A 311 13.77 1.48 -5.48
N TYR A 312 14.31 2.57 -4.92
CA TYR A 312 15.74 2.87 -5.04
C TYR A 312 16.59 1.82 -4.33
N CYS A 313 16.13 1.34 -3.17
CA CYS A 313 16.83 0.31 -2.43
C CYS A 313 16.90 -1.02 -3.21
N LEU A 314 15.83 -1.41 -3.92
CA LEU A 314 15.84 -2.63 -4.75
C LEU A 314 16.96 -2.64 -5.80
N LEU A 315 17.30 -1.49 -6.39
CA LEU A 315 18.35 -1.41 -7.42
C LEU A 315 19.77 -1.27 -6.84
N TYR A 316 19.91 -0.64 -5.67
CA TYR A 316 21.21 -0.12 -5.22
C TYR A 316 21.69 -0.62 -3.85
N THR A 317 20.88 -1.36 -3.09
CA THR A 317 21.30 -1.93 -1.79
C THR A 317 21.84 -3.37 -1.90
N SER A 318 22.02 -3.90 -3.11
CA SER A 318 22.67 -5.21 -3.36
C SER A 318 24.19 -5.12 -3.61
N LEU A 319 24.91 -4.21 -2.96
CA LEU A 319 26.37 -4.06 -3.05
C LEU A 319 27.08 -4.37 -1.73
#